data_AF-A0A657B2Y6-F1
#
_entry.id   AF-A0A657B2Y6-F1
#
_cell.length_a   1.000
_cell.length_b   1.000
_cell.length_c   1.000
_cell.angle_alpha   90.00
_cell.angle_beta   90.00
_cell.angle_gamma   90.00
#
_symmetry.space_group_name_H-M   'P 1'
#
loop_
_entity.id
_entity.type
_entity.pdbx_description
1 polymer ?
#
loop_
_entity_poly.entity_id
_entity_poly.type
_entity_poly.pdbx_seq_one_letter_code
_entity_poly.pdbx_strand_id
1 'polypeptide(L)'
;VRLGLNGYLPHQLVDVDLRVLKCQIEASEQLSGTEIYYDPAVHLIWNTDRSDLPHPNFLSFELVVDDEVLLEQSYASIGGGFIVVEQELDQHVLSLSQVDISFPFCNAQEMLSMSGDSALSIAEMKLKNELCFQEETTFSEHVLTTWRAMQSCVEKGLQAEGELPGVLRVQRRAATLFQKLVKSPVNIECHEWLSVYAIAVNEQNAAGELIVTAPTNGAAGVVPAVLYYMDNHYFEHGLSDAQILTFFLSAAAIGGLIKHNSSISGAEVGCQGEVGAASAMAAAGACALKGGTPEQVEHAAEIALEHHLGMTCDPIQGLVQVPCIERNAFGAVKAWLASDLARNA
;
A
#
# COMPACT_ATOMS: atom_id res chain seq x y z
N VAL A 1 -16.57 4.71 -6.87
CA VAL A 1 -17.58 5.77 -6.72
C VAL A 1 -18.99 5.22 -6.53
N ARG A 2 -19.62 4.57 -7.52
CA ARG A 2 -21.03 4.10 -7.42
C ARG A 2 -21.32 3.17 -6.22
N LEU A 3 -20.41 2.26 -5.89
CA LEU A 3 -20.49 1.43 -4.67
C LEU A 3 -20.53 2.31 -3.41
N GLY A 4 -19.64 3.30 -3.30
CA GLY A 4 -19.62 4.25 -2.18
C GLY A 4 -20.90 5.10 -2.08
N LEU A 5 -21.46 5.53 -3.21
CA LEU A 5 -22.75 6.22 -3.26
C LEU A 5 -23.93 5.34 -2.78
N ASN A 6 -23.75 4.02 -2.77
CA ASN A 6 -24.70 3.05 -2.21
C ASN A 6 -24.35 2.63 -0.77
N GLY A 7 -23.46 3.38 -0.10
CA GLY A 7 -23.10 3.17 1.31
C GLY A 7 -22.07 2.08 1.58
N TYR A 8 -21.50 1.46 0.54
CA TYR A 8 -20.47 0.43 0.71
C TYR A 8 -19.10 1.03 1.01
N LEU A 9 -18.48 0.60 2.10
CA LEU A 9 -17.09 0.88 2.40
C LEU A 9 -16.18 -0.23 1.84
N PRO A 10 -14.95 0.09 1.36
CA PRO A 10 -14.07 -0.92 0.77
C PRO A 10 -13.83 -2.16 1.66
N HIS A 11 -13.62 -1.95 2.96
CA HIS A 11 -13.36 -3.05 3.91
C HIS A 11 -14.58 -3.93 4.21
N GLN A 12 -15.79 -3.53 3.80
CA GLN A 12 -17.00 -4.35 3.93
C GLN A 12 -17.19 -5.29 2.74
N LEU A 13 -16.42 -5.11 1.67
CA LEU A 13 -16.57 -5.84 0.41
C LEU A 13 -15.65 -7.06 0.28
N VAL A 14 -14.93 -7.41 1.34
CA VAL A 14 -13.90 -8.47 1.39
C VAL A 14 -14.43 -9.83 0.92
N ASP A 15 -15.63 -10.21 1.36
CA ASP A 15 -16.25 -11.50 1.06
C ASP A 15 -17.41 -11.38 0.07
N VAL A 16 -17.52 -10.25 -0.62
CA VAL A 16 -18.59 -9.96 -1.56
C VAL A 16 -18.11 -10.19 -2.99
N ASP A 17 -18.87 -10.95 -3.79
CA ASP A 17 -18.58 -11.02 -5.24
C ASP A 17 -18.92 -9.67 -5.87
N LEU A 18 -17.87 -8.85 -6.07
CA LEU A 18 -17.98 -7.50 -6.64
C LEU A 18 -18.59 -7.50 -8.04
N ARG A 19 -18.47 -8.58 -8.82
CA ARG A 19 -19.09 -8.64 -10.16
C ARG A 19 -20.60 -8.72 -10.05
N VAL A 20 -21.09 -9.59 -9.14
CA VAL A 20 -22.53 -9.73 -8.89
C VAL A 20 -23.09 -8.44 -8.30
N LEU A 21 -22.43 -7.88 -7.28
CA LEU A 21 -22.88 -6.65 -6.64
C LEU A 21 -22.87 -5.46 -7.62
N LYS A 22 -21.84 -5.36 -8.46
CA LYS A 22 -21.77 -4.33 -9.49
C LYS A 22 -22.94 -4.45 -10.47
N CYS A 23 -23.24 -5.63 -10.98
CA CYS A 23 -24.39 -5.85 -11.86
C CYS A 23 -25.73 -5.46 -11.19
N GLN A 24 -25.91 -5.77 -9.91
CA GLN A 24 -27.12 -5.41 -9.15
C GLN A 24 -27.26 -3.90 -9.01
N ILE A 25 -26.19 -3.22 -8.63
CA ILE A 25 -26.16 -1.77 -8.48
C ILE A 25 -26.33 -1.09 -9.84
N GLU A 26 -25.75 -1.65 -10.90
CA GLU A 26 -25.88 -1.13 -12.26
C GLU A 26 -27.29 -1.19 -12.81
N ALA A 27 -28.04 -2.24 -12.45
CA ALA A 27 -29.45 -2.38 -12.78
C ALA A 27 -30.38 -1.50 -11.92
N SER A 28 -29.90 -0.96 -10.80
CA SER A 28 -30.65 -0.06 -9.94
C SER A 28 -30.50 1.39 -10.39
N GLU A 29 -31.62 2.06 -10.63
CA GLU A 29 -31.69 3.51 -10.84
C GLU A 29 -31.71 4.29 -9.52
N GLN A 30 -31.75 3.62 -8.36
CA GLN A 30 -31.76 4.24 -7.04
C GLN A 30 -30.38 4.17 -6.39
N LEU A 31 -30.00 5.25 -5.68
CA LEU A 31 -28.82 5.31 -4.83
C LEU A 31 -29.21 5.18 -3.35
N SER A 32 -28.63 4.20 -2.64
CA SER A 32 -28.84 3.99 -1.19
C SER A 32 -30.32 3.92 -0.76
N GLY A 33 -31.21 3.42 -1.63
CA GLY A 33 -32.65 3.36 -1.35
C GLY A 33 -33.38 4.71 -1.37
N THR A 34 -32.73 5.77 -1.83
CA THR A 34 -33.35 7.07 -2.15
C THR A 34 -33.68 7.11 -3.63
N GLU A 35 -34.79 7.76 -4.01
CA GLU A 35 -35.16 8.01 -5.42
C GLU A 35 -34.26 9.08 -6.07
N ILE A 36 -32.97 8.77 -6.19
CA ILE A 36 -31.99 9.58 -6.92
C ILE A 36 -31.66 8.83 -8.20
N TYR A 37 -32.09 9.39 -9.33
CA TYR A 37 -31.77 8.85 -10.65
C TYR A 37 -30.29 9.08 -10.99
N TYR A 38 -29.60 8.01 -11.39
CA TYR A 38 -28.20 8.08 -11.83
C TYR A 38 -27.93 7.20 -13.05
N ASP A 39 -27.85 7.83 -14.23
CA ASP A 39 -27.27 7.24 -15.43
C ASP A 39 -25.78 7.59 -15.57
N PRO A 40 -24.83 6.63 -15.48
CA PRO A 40 -23.41 6.91 -15.67
C PRO A 40 -23.05 7.40 -17.08
N ALA A 41 -23.86 7.11 -18.11
CA ALA A 41 -23.59 7.61 -19.46
C ALA A 41 -23.80 9.13 -19.59
N VAL A 42 -24.61 9.71 -18.71
CA VAL A 42 -24.95 11.13 -18.70
C VAL A 42 -24.24 11.86 -17.56
N HIS A 43 -24.24 11.27 -16.36
CA HIS A 43 -23.81 11.95 -15.13
C HIS A 43 -22.35 11.67 -14.75
N LEU A 44 -21.64 10.75 -15.41
CA LEU A 44 -20.20 10.56 -15.21
C LEU A 44 -19.43 11.37 -16.25
N ILE A 45 -19.02 12.57 -15.86
CA ILE A 45 -18.30 13.50 -16.74
C ILE A 45 -16.79 13.31 -16.53
N TRP A 46 -16.09 12.88 -17.58
CA TRP A 46 -14.62 12.81 -17.59
C TRP A 46 -14.05 14.12 -18.12
N ASN A 47 -13.57 14.98 -17.23
CA ASN A 47 -12.99 16.27 -17.59
C ASN A 47 -11.45 16.23 -17.59
N THR A 48 -10.87 15.78 -18.70
CA THR A 48 -9.42 15.49 -18.81
C THR A 48 -8.56 16.68 -19.20
N ASP A 49 -9.16 17.80 -19.60
CA ASP A 49 -8.44 18.97 -20.15
C ASP A 49 -8.34 20.15 -19.15
N ARG A 50 -8.34 19.87 -17.85
CA ARG A 50 -8.34 20.90 -16.79
C ARG A 50 -7.02 20.96 -16.05
N SER A 51 -6.16 21.91 -16.44
CA SER A 51 -4.88 22.18 -15.76
C SER A 51 -4.99 23.16 -14.58
N ASP A 52 -6.16 23.75 -14.38
CA ASP A 52 -6.47 24.73 -13.32
C ASP A 52 -6.92 24.08 -12.01
N LEU A 53 -7.07 22.75 -11.99
CA LEU A 53 -7.49 22.02 -10.80
C LEU A 53 -6.37 22.00 -9.74
N PRO A 54 -6.74 22.04 -8.45
CA PRO A 54 -5.77 22.16 -7.37
C PRO A 54 -4.98 20.86 -7.13
N HIS A 55 -5.44 19.72 -7.66
CA HIS A 55 -4.74 18.44 -7.63
C HIS A 55 -5.14 17.57 -8.85
N PRO A 56 -4.25 16.75 -9.43
CA PRO A 56 -4.56 15.95 -10.62
C PRO A 56 -5.67 14.90 -10.42
N ASN A 57 -5.80 14.37 -9.20
CA ASN A 57 -6.87 13.43 -8.83
C ASN A 57 -8.00 14.18 -8.11
N PHE A 58 -8.79 14.94 -8.87
CA PHE A 58 -9.90 15.73 -8.37
C PHE A 58 -11.25 15.11 -8.74
N LEU A 59 -12.21 15.16 -7.83
CA LEU A 59 -13.56 14.65 -8.02
C LEU A 59 -14.56 15.60 -7.38
N SER A 60 -15.52 16.10 -8.17
CA SER A 60 -16.67 16.84 -7.67
C SER A 60 -17.93 15.99 -7.73
N PHE A 61 -18.77 16.10 -6.72
CA PHE A 61 -20.11 15.54 -6.67
C PHE A 61 -21.13 16.68 -6.70
N GLU A 62 -22.08 16.60 -7.63
CA GLU A 62 -23.20 17.53 -7.72
C GLU A 62 -24.52 16.78 -7.48
N LEU A 63 -25.38 17.36 -6.64
CA LEU A 63 -26.77 16.96 -6.49
C LEU A 63 -27.65 17.99 -7.19
N VAL A 64 -28.38 17.55 -8.21
CA VAL A 64 -29.23 18.41 -9.04
C VAL A 64 -30.71 18.13 -8.78
N VAL A 65 -31.50 19.18 -8.62
CA VAL A 65 -32.97 19.12 -8.47
C VAL A 65 -33.58 20.18 -9.40
N ASP A 66 -34.52 19.78 -10.26
CA ASP A 66 -35.18 20.68 -11.22
C ASP A 66 -34.19 21.52 -12.07
N ASP A 67 -33.12 20.89 -12.57
CA ASP A 67 -32.02 21.51 -13.33
C ASP A 67 -31.16 22.54 -12.56
N GLU A 68 -31.32 22.65 -11.24
CA GLU A 68 -30.47 23.48 -10.36
C GLU A 68 -29.57 22.62 -9.47
N VAL A 69 -28.30 23.02 -9.33
CA VAL A 69 -27.34 22.38 -8.42
C VAL A 69 -27.69 22.79 -6.97
N LEU A 70 -28.19 21.82 -6.20
CA LEU A 70 -28.56 22.01 -4.79
C LEU A 70 -27.35 21.89 -3.85
N LEU A 71 -26.43 20.98 -4.17
CA LEU A 71 -25.22 20.74 -3.41
C LEU A 71 -24.09 20.40 -4.38
N GLU A 72 -22.94 21.01 -4.16
CA GLU A 72 -21.69 20.67 -4.83
C GLU A 72 -20.63 20.44 -3.75
N GLN A 73 -19.87 19.35 -3.88
CA GLN A 73 -18.77 19.06 -2.98
C GLN A 73 -17.61 18.43 -3.73
N SER A 74 -16.45 19.07 -3.61
CA SER A 74 -15.22 18.70 -4.28
C SER A 74 -14.19 18.09 -3.33
N TYR A 75 -13.50 17.06 -3.83
CA TYR A 75 -12.48 16.31 -3.11
C TYR A 75 -11.23 16.12 -3.97
N ALA A 76 -10.06 16.13 -3.33
CA ALA A 76 -8.82 15.66 -3.93
C ALA A 76 -8.35 14.36 -3.26
N SER A 77 -7.91 13.39 -4.05
CA SER A 77 -7.25 12.19 -3.54
C SER A 77 -5.74 12.34 -3.59
N ILE A 78 -5.13 12.56 -2.41
CA ILE A 78 -3.72 12.93 -2.22
C ILE A 78 -2.78 11.72 -2.02
N GLY A 79 -3.17 10.56 -2.57
CA GLY A 79 -2.39 9.31 -2.51
C GLY A 79 -2.65 8.47 -1.24
N GLY A 80 -2.37 7.17 -1.32
CA GLY A 80 -2.55 6.22 -0.21
C GLY A 80 -4.00 5.97 0.23
N GLY A 81 -4.99 6.50 -0.51
CA GLY A 81 -6.41 6.44 -0.15
C GLY A 81 -6.91 7.61 0.70
N PHE A 82 -6.04 8.57 1.03
CA PHE A 82 -6.43 9.79 1.72
C PHE A 82 -7.19 10.73 0.78
N ILE A 83 -8.22 11.38 1.32
CA ILE A 83 -9.03 12.38 0.65
C ILE A 83 -9.08 13.66 1.49
N VAL A 84 -9.07 14.80 0.82
CA VAL A 84 -9.25 16.12 1.44
C VAL A 84 -10.35 16.86 0.71
N VAL A 85 -11.11 17.66 1.43
CA VAL A 85 -12.05 18.60 0.83
C VAL A 85 -11.26 19.71 0.14
N GLU A 86 -11.73 20.21 -1.00
CA GLU A 86 -11.04 21.26 -1.76
C GLU A 86 -10.58 22.46 -0.89
N GLN A 87 -11.46 22.91 0.01
CA GLN A 87 -11.23 24.05 0.92
C GLN A 87 -10.09 23.80 1.93
N GLU A 88 -9.71 22.54 2.14
CA GLU A 88 -8.69 22.11 3.10
C GLU A 88 -7.35 21.80 2.42
N LEU A 89 -7.24 21.90 1.09
CA LEU A 89 -5.98 21.62 0.39
C LEU A 89 -4.84 22.52 0.85
N ASP A 90 -5.09 23.80 1.11
CA ASP A 90 -4.04 24.71 1.58
C ASP A 90 -3.70 24.52 3.07
N GLN A 91 -4.57 23.81 3.80
CA GLN A 91 -4.42 23.55 5.24
C GLN A 91 -3.73 22.21 5.50
N HIS A 92 -2.69 21.86 4.71
CA HIS A 92 -1.85 20.64 4.84
C HIS A 92 -1.05 20.54 6.17
N VAL A 93 -1.62 21.00 7.26
CA VAL A 93 -1.28 20.57 8.61
C VAL A 93 -2.45 19.70 9.04
N LEU A 94 -2.24 18.38 8.98
CA LEU A 94 -2.99 17.47 9.83
C LEU A 94 -3.00 18.10 11.23
N SER A 95 -4.13 18.67 11.62
CA SER A 95 -4.39 19.02 13.01
C SER A 95 -4.53 17.68 13.72
N LEU A 96 -3.39 17.00 13.92
CA LEU A 96 -3.29 16.02 14.96
C LEU A 96 -3.75 16.78 16.20
N SER A 97 -4.81 16.27 16.81
CA SER A 97 -5.21 16.61 18.17
C SER A 97 -3.95 16.74 19.03
N GLN A 98 -3.98 17.62 20.05
CA GLN A 98 -2.88 17.87 21.00
C GLN A 98 -2.53 16.61 21.83
N VAL A 99 -2.12 15.53 21.17
CA VAL A 99 -1.67 14.28 21.74
C VAL A 99 -0.18 14.42 21.90
N ASP A 100 0.29 14.29 23.15
CA ASP A 100 1.70 14.32 23.48
C ASP A 100 2.35 13.02 23.01
N ILE A 101 3.05 13.07 21.88
CA ILE A 101 3.70 11.92 21.25
C ILE A 101 5.06 11.71 21.89
N SER A 102 5.34 10.48 22.35
CA SER A 102 6.56 10.18 23.10
C SER A 102 7.85 10.37 22.28
N PHE A 103 7.85 10.00 20.99
CA PHE A 103 9.00 10.07 20.10
C PHE A 103 8.63 10.72 18.76
N PRO A 104 8.44 12.05 18.71
CA PRO A 104 7.95 12.75 17.53
C PRO A 104 9.08 13.04 16.51
N PHE A 105 9.79 12.01 16.05
CA PHE A 105 10.85 12.20 15.05
C PHE A 105 10.26 12.55 13.67
N CYS A 106 10.81 13.58 13.05
CA CYS A 106 10.38 14.06 11.73
C CYS A 106 11.35 13.68 10.60
N ASN A 107 12.58 13.29 10.94
CA ASN A 107 13.60 12.87 10.00
C ASN A 107 14.47 11.72 10.57
N ALA A 108 15.28 11.11 9.71
CA ALA A 108 16.15 9.99 10.09
C ALA A 108 17.15 10.36 11.19
N GLN A 109 17.73 11.57 11.14
CA GLN A 109 18.70 12.03 12.12
C GLN A 109 18.08 12.14 13.53
N GLU A 110 16.88 12.70 13.63
CA GLU A 110 16.12 12.77 14.88
C GLU A 110 15.72 11.38 15.38
N MET A 111 15.25 10.51 14.48
CA MET A 111 14.90 9.13 14.81
C MET A 111 16.08 8.37 15.42
N LEU A 112 17.26 8.45 14.80
CA LEU A 112 18.48 7.81 15.32
C LEU A 112 18.96 8.44 16.63
N SER A 113 18.90 9.77 16.77
CA SER A 113 19.25 10.45 18.03
C SER A 113 18.35 9.99 19.17
N MET A 114 17.03 9.98 18.96
CA MET A 114 16.06 9.52 19.96
C MET A 114 16.23 8.05 20.31
N SER A 115 16.58 7.21 19.33
CA SER A 115 16.90 5.80 19.55
C SER A 115 18.14 5.65 20.45
N GLY A 116 19.20 6.40 20.17
CA GLY A 116 20.42 6.42 20.99
C GLY A 116 20.18 6.90 22.42
N ASP A 117 19.44 8.00 22.58
CA ASP A 117 19.16 8.59 23.90
C ASP A 117 18.26 7.71 24.78
N SER A 118 17.31 6.99 24.16
CA SER A 118 16.37 6.13 24.87
C SER A 118 16.81 4.67 24.99
N ALA A 119 17.83 4.26 24.23
CA ALA A 119 18.25 2.88 24.03
C ALA A 119 17.12 1.94 23.54
N LEU A 120 16.12 2.49 22.83
CA LEU A 120 15.03 1.76 22.21
C LEU A 120 15.27 1.59 20.71
N SER A 121 14.87 0.46 20.16
CA SER A 121 14.82 0.24 18.72
C SER A 121 13.78 1.15 18.04
N ILE A 122 13.89 1.29 16.72
CA ILE A 122 12.91 2.03 15.90
C ILE A 122 11.49 1.47 16.10
N ALA A 123 11.35 0.14 16.14
CA ALA A 123 10.06 -0.51 16.36
C ALA A 123 9.47 -0.18 17.74
N GLU A 124 10.27 -0.21 18.80
CA GLU A 124 9.81 0.10 20.16
C GLU A 124 9.42 1.57 20.33
N MET A 125 10.17 2.50 19.75
CA MET A 125 9.79 3.91 19.74
C MET A 125 8.48 4.11 18.96
N LYS A 126 8.34 3.47 17.79
CA LYS A 126 7.12 3.56 16.99
C LYS A 126 5.92 2.95 17.72
N LEU A 127 6.09 1.83 18.42
CA LEU A 127 5.04 1.24 19.25
C LEU A 127 4.56 2.24 20.29
N LYS A 128 5.47 2.87 21.05
CA LYS A 128 5.11 3.87 22.05
C LYS A 128 4.30 5.03 21.47
N ASN A 129 4.60 5.45 20.25
CA ASN A 129 3.82 6.47 19.55
C ASN A 129 2.41 5.98 19.16
N GLU A 130 2.27 4.74 18.67
CA GLU A 130 0.96 4.16 18.33
C GLU A 130 0.07 4.00 19.58
N LEU A 131 0.68 3.64 20.72
CA LEU A 131 -0.02 3.50 22.00
C LEU A 131 -0.53 4.82 22.59
N CYS A 132 -0.13 5.97 22.03
CA CYS A 132 -0.73 7.27 22.37
C CYS A 132 -2.17 7.40 21.84
N PHE A 133 -2.56 6.61 20.83
CA PHE A 133 -3.86 6.72 20.14
C PHE A 133 -4.81 5.57 20.43
N GLN A 134 -4.29 4.40 20.81
CA GLN A 134 -5.06 3.17 20.95
C GLN A 134 -4.38 2.20 21.92
N GLU A 135 -5.14 1.25 22.47
CA GLU A 135 -4.59 0.24 23.38
C GLU A 135 -3.76 -0.83 22.65
N GLU A 136 -2.76 -1.37 23.34
CA GLU A 136 -1.78 -2.31 22.78
C GLU A 136 -2.40 -3.59 22.22
N THR A 137 -3.41 -4.14 22.88
CA THR A 137 -4.12 -5.35 22.43
C THR A 137 -4.88 -5.09 21.12
N THR A 138 -5.59 -3.96 21.04
CA THR A 138 -6.32 -3.52 19.85
C THR A 138 -5.36 -3.25 18.68
N PHE A 139 -4.26 -2.53 18.95
CA PHE A 139 -3.23 -2.26 17.96
C PHE A 139 -2.62 -3.57 17.42
N SER A 140 -2.22 -4.46 18.32
CA SER A 140 -1.57 -5.71 17.95
C SER A 140 -2.48 -6.60 17.11
N GLU A 141 -3.75 -6.76 17.52
CA GLU A 141 -4.72 -7.55 16.75
C GLU A 141 -5.01 -6.92 15.38
N HIS A 142 -5.02 -5.59 15.27
CA HIS A 142 -5.15 -4.91 13.99
C HIS A 142 -3.98 -5.27 13.06
N VAL A 143 -2.74 -5.14 13.54
CA VAL A 143 -1.54 -5.46 12.73
C VAL A 143 -1.56 -6.93 12.30
N LEU A 144 -1.90 -7.84 13.20
CA LEU A 144 -2.00 -9.27 12.88
C LEU A 144 -3.13 -9.56 11.88
N THR A 145 -4.26 -8.86 11.97
CA THR A 145 -5.36 -8.98 10.99
C THR A 145 -4.93 -8.48 9.61
N THR A 146 -4.22 -7.35 9.55
CA THR A 146 -3.63 -6.82 8.32
C THR A 146 -2.64 -7.81 7.69
N TRP A 147 -1.81 -8.45 8.52
CA TRP A 147 -0.90 -9.49 8.07
C TRP A 147 -1.64 -10.71 7.49
N ARG A 148 -2.66 -11.23 8.18
CA ARG A 148 -3.47 -12.36 7.69
C ARG A 148 -4.14 -12.03 6.35
N ALA A 149 -4.60 -10.79 6.17
CA ALA A 149 -5.17 -10.34 4.89
C ALA A 149 -4.11 -10.31 3.77
N MET A 150 -2.89 -9.84 4.07
CA MET A 150 -1.76 -9.89 3.16
C MET A 150 -1.38 -11.34 2.77
N GLN A 151 -1.29 -12.26 3.73
CA GLN A 151 -1.03 -13.69 3.49
C GLN A 151 -2.09 -14.29 2.57
N SER A 152 -3.37 -14.05 2.86
CA SER A 152 -4.47 -14.54 2.04
C SER A 152 -4.40 -14.02 0.60
N CYS A 153 -4.00 -12.76 0.41
CA CYS A 153 -3.81 -12.18 -0.92
C CYS A 153 -2.68 -12.87 -1.69
N VAL A 154 -1.53 -13.12 -1.05
CA VAL A 154 -0.42 -13.89 -1.66
C VAL A 154 -0.93 -15.27 -2.08
N GLU A 155 -1.54 -16.02 -1.17
CA GLU A 155 -2.00 -17.39 -1.42
C GLU A 155 -3.04 -17.49 -2.54
N LYS A 156 -4.03 -16.59 -2.55
CA LYS A 156 -5.02 -16.48 -3.64
C LYS A 156 -4.32 -16.15 -4.97
N GLY A 157 -3.34 -15.25 -4.96
CA GLY A 157 -2.53 -14.89 -6.12
C GLY A 157 -1.73 -16.07 -6.69
N LEU A 158 -1.18 -16.94 -5.83
CA LEU A 158 -0.42 -18.12 -6.24
C LEU A 158 -1.30 -19.24 -6.84
N GLN A 159 -2.62 -19.15 -6.71
CA GLN A 159 -3.57 -20.12 -7.27
C GLN A 159 -4.37 -19.55 -8.45
N ALA A 160 -4.43 -18.23 -8.60
CA ALA A 160 -5.24 -17.58 -9.62
C ALA A 160 -4.61 -17.70 -11.01
N GLU A 161 -5.41 -18.16 -11.97
CA GLU A 161 -5.05 -18.28 -13.38
C GLU A 161 -5.93 -17.37 -14.25
N GLY A 162 -5.56 -17.23 -15.52
CA GLY A 162 -6.33 -16.47 -16.51
C GLY A 162 -5.73 -15.10 -16.85
N GLU A 163 -6.54 -14.29 -17.53
CA GLU A 163 -6.14 -12.98 -18.06
C GLU A 163 -6.59 -11.85 -17.13
N LEU A 164 -5.73 -10.86 -16.93
CA LEU A 164 -6.04 -9.64 -16.19
C LEU A 164 -7.01 -8.76 -17.01
N PRO A 165 -7.95 -8.07 -16.35
CA PRO A 165 -8.90 -7.20 -17.04
C PRO A 165 -8.19 -5.99 -17.69
N GLY A 166 -8.82 -5.40 -18.70
CA GLY A 166 -8.29 -4.23 -19.41
C GLY A 166 -7.80 -4.54 -20.83
N VAL A 167 -7.26 -3.53 -21.50
CA VAL A 167 -6.94 -3.59 -22.94
C VAL A 167 -5.64 -4.35 -23.24
N LEU A 168 -4.79 -4.57 -22.23
CA LEU A 168 -3.46 -5.16 -22.41
C LEU A 168 -3.46 -6.70 -22.44
N ARG A 169 -4.55 -7.35 -22.00
CA ARG A 169 -4.70 -8.81 -22.02
C ARG A 169 -3.51 -9.56 -21.38
N VAL A 170 -2.98 -9.01 -20.29
CA VAL A 170 -1.82 -9.59 -19.58
C VAL A 170 -2.24 -10.90 -18.92
N GLN A 171 -1.50 -11.98 -19.20
CA GLN A 171 -1.74 -13.27 -18.54
C GLN A 171 -1.18 -13.25 -17.11
N ARG A 172 -1.93 -13.80 -16.16
CA ARG A 172 -1.42 -14.09 -14.82
C ARG A 172 -0.30 -15.13 -14.92
N ARG A 173 0.80 -14.89 -14.20
CA ARG A 173 2.00 -15.72 -14.22
C ARG A 173 2.32 -16.30 -12.85
N ALA A 174 1.83 -15.71 -11.75
CA ALA A 174 2.17 -16.13 -10.39
C ALA A 174 1.95 -17.62 -10.17
N ALA A 175 0.77 -18.15 -10.52
CA ALA A 175 0.45 -19.55 -10.33
C ALA A 175 1.38 -20.51 -11.09
N THR A 176 1.65 -20.20 -12.37
CA THR A 176 2.56 -21.02 -13.19
C THR A 176 3.99 -20.95 -12.69
N LEU A 177 4.48 -19.77 -12.29
CA LEU A 177 5.82 -19.60 -11.73
C LEU A 177 5.95 -20.36 -10.40
N PHE A 178 4.97 -20.22 -9.50
CA PHE A 178 4.96 -20.89 -8.20
C PHE A 178 5.01 -22.41 -8.35
N GLN A 179 4.19 -22.98 -9.23
CA GLN A 179 4.20 -24.42 -9.50
C GLN A 179 5.56 -24.91 -10.04
N LYS A 180 6.29 -24.08 -10.80
CA LYS A 180 7.64 -24.42 -11.27
C LYS A 180 8.64 -24.40 -10.12
N LEU A 181 8.57 -23.40 -9.23
CA LEU A 181 9.47 -23.31 -8.07
C LEU A 181 9.28 -24.47 -7.10
N VAL A 182 8.03 -24.79 -6.74
CA VAL A 182 7.71 -25.90 -5.82
C VAL A 182 8.13 -27.27 -6.37
N LYS A 183 8.08 -27.45 -7.70
CA LYS A 183 8.47 -28.71 -8.37
C LYS A 183 9.96 -28.75 -8.75
N SER A 184 10.71 -27.68 -8.47
CA SER A 184 12.09 -27.58 -8.89
C SER A 184 12.96 -28.62 -8.16
N PRO A 185 13.80 -29.38 -8.88
CA PRO A 185 14.72 -30.33 -8.26
C PRO A 185 15.97 -29.65 -7.69
N VAL A 186 16.16 -28.34 -7.96
CA VAL A 186 17.28 -27.54 -7.46
C VAL A 186 16.80 -26.59 -6.37
N ASN A 187 17.73 -26.17 -5.51
CA ASN A 187 17.42 -25.18 -4.48
C ASN A 187 16.94 -23.89 -5.11
N ILE A 188 15.85 -23.34 -4.57
CA ILE A 188 15.26 -22.09 -5.06
C ILE A 188 15.91 -20.92 -4.33
N GLU A 189 16.37 -19.94 -5.08
CA GLU A 189 17.01 -18.76 -4.52
C GLU A 189 15.97 -17.78 -3.96
N CYS A 190 16.36 -16.98 -2.96
CA CYS A 190 15.44 -16.06 -2.28
C CYS A 190 14.70 -15.11 -3.24
N HIS A 191 15.39 -14.63 -4.26
CA HIS A 191 14.86 -13.68 -5.24
C HIS A 191 13.73 -14.28 -6.09
N GLU A 192 13.71 -15.59 -6.31
CA GLU A 192 12.65 -16.27 -7.05
C GLU A 192 11.36 -16.32 -6.23
N TRP A 193 11.46 -16.64 -4.94
CA TRP A 193 10.33 -16.60 -4.00
C TRP A 193 9.77 -15.18 -3.82
N LEU A 194 10.65 -14.21 -3.54
CA LEU A 194 10.26 -12.81 -3.40
C LEU A 194 9.53 -12.29 -4.65
N SER A 195 10.04 -12.63 -5.83
CA SER A 195 9.43 -12.23 -7.09
C SER A 195 8.04 -12.84 -7.28
N VAL A 196 7.87 -14.15 -7.04
CA VAL A 196 6.57 -14.80 -7.26
C VAL A 196 5.51 -14.31 -6.28
N TYR A 197 5.88 -14.04 -5.02
CA TYR A 197 4.95 -13.50 -4.02
C TYR A 197 4.52 -12.07 -4.34
N ALA A 198 5.45 -11.22 -4.77
CA ALA A 198 5.13 -9.86 -5.17
C ALA A 198 4.23 -9.83 -6.43
N ILE A 199 4.54 -10.68 -7.42
CA ILE A 199 3.71 -10.82 -8.63
C ILE A 199 2.31 -11.33 -8.27
N ALA A 200 2.19 -12.30 -7.37
CA ALA A 200 0.91 -12.84 -6.92
C ALA A 200 -0.01 -11.73 -6.37
N VAL A 201 0.50 -10.88 -5.48
CA VAL A 201 -0.26 -9.77 -4.89
C VAL A 201 -0.61 -8.73 -5.95
N ASN A 202 0.33 -8.33 -6.80
CA ASN A 202 0.05 -7.30 -7.81
C ASN A 202 -0.87 -7.78 -8.93
N GLU A 203 -0.91 -9.08 -9.23
CA GLU A 203 -1.90 -9.67 -10.13
C GLU A 203 -3.30 -9.70 -9.50
N GLN A 204 -3.42 -9.93 -8.19
CA GLN A 204 -4.70 -9.75 -7.46
C GLN A 204 -5.15 -8.29 -7.53
N ASN A 205 -4.24 -7.34 -7.28
CA ASN A 205 -4.53 -5.91 -7.37
C ASN A 205 -5.04 -5.51 -8.76
N ALA A 206 -4.34 -5.93 -9.81
CA ALA A 206 -4.71 -5.64 -11.19
C ALA A 206 -6.07 -6.25 -11.59
N ALA A 207 -6.52 -7.28 -10.88
CA ALA A 207 -7.83 -7.89 -11.10
C ALA A 207 -8.97 -7.24 -10.30
N GLY A 208 -8.68 -6.24 -9.46
CA GLY A 208 -9.67 -5.56 -8.64
C GLY A 208 -10.10 -6.35 -7.40
N GLU A 209 -9.25 -7.25 -6.94
CA GLU A 209 -9.45 -8.01 -5.70
C GLU A 209 -9.14 -7.13 -4.48
N LEU A 210 -9.46 -7.62 -3.28
CA LEU A 210 -9.13 -6.92 -2.04
C LEU A 210 -7.60 -6.85 -1.85
N ILE A 211 -7.10 -5.64 -1.61
CA ILE A 211 -5.69 -5.35 -1.40
C ILE A 211 -5.49 -4.55 -0.11
N VAL A 212 -4.40 -4.85 0.59
CA VAL A 212 -3.87 -4.02 1.68
C VAL A 212 -2.85 -3.05 1.08
N THR A 213 -2.97 -1.76 1.37
CA THR A 213 -2.02 -0.74 0.89
C THR A 213 -0.67 -0.89 1.60
N ALA A 214 0.43 -0.70 0.84
CA ALA A 214 1.78 -0.73 1.42
C ALA A 214 2.83 0.05 0.59
N PRO A 215 2.80 1.40 0.54
CA PRO A 215 1.80 2.30 1.10
C PRO A 215 0.64 2.62 0.13
N THR A 216 0.70 2.12 -1.11
CA THR A 216 -0.38 2.26 -2.10
C THR A 216 -0.74 0.89 -2.69
N ASN A 217 -1.88 0.81 -3.39
CA ASN A 217 -2.28 -0.42 -4.09
C ASN A 217 -1.28 -0.83 -5.18
N GLY A 218 -0.67 0.15 -5.87
CA GLY A 218 0.33 -0.09 -6.91
C GLY A 218 1.63 -0.70 -6.37
N ALA A 219 1.96 -0.48 -5.10
CA ALA A 219 3.15 -0.99 -4.42
C ALA A 219 2.86 -2.12 -3.41
N ALA A 220 1.63 -2.64 -3.42
CA ALA A 220 1.13 -3.53 -2.37
C ALA A 220 1.86 -4.88 -2.27
N GLY A 221 2.58 -5.31 -3.31
CA GLY A 221 3.23 -6.63 -3.31
C GLY A 221 4.57 -6.66 -2.58
N VAL A 222 5.26 -5.53 -2.41
CA VAL A 222 6.64 -5.51 -1.89
C VAL A 222 6.72 -5.98 -0.43
N VAL A 223 5.98 -5.30 0.45
CA VAL A 223 5.94 -5.58 1.89
C VAL A 223 5.52 -7.02 2.20
N PRO A 224 4.37 -7.53 1.69
CA PRO A 224 3.96 -8.90 1.98
C PRO A 224 4.89 -9.93 1.35
N ALA A 225 5.49 -9.69 0.17
CA ALA A 225 6.42 -10.64 -0.41
C ALA A 225 7.65 -10.89 0.49
N VAL A 226 8.22 -9.81 1.04
CA VAL A 226 9.37 -9.90 1.94
C VAL A 226 8.98 -10.59 3.25
N LEU A 227 7.88 -10.18 3.89
CA LEU A 227 7.46 -10.77 5.16
C LEU A 227 7.05 -12.25 5.00
N TYR A 228 6.33 -12.59 3.92
CA TYR A 228 5.91 -13.96 3.61
C TYR A 228 7.11 -14.86 3.32
N TYR A 229 8.13 -14.34 2.62
CA TYR A 229 9.39 -15.06 2.46
C TYR A 229 10.07 -15.31 3.80
N MET A 230 10.12 -14.32 4.69
CA MET A 230 10.73 -14.49 6.01
C MET A 230 10.01 -15.54 6.85
N ASP A 231 8.68 -15.51 6.83
CA ASP A 231 7.81 -16.45 7.53
C ASP A 231 7.96 -17.89 7.03
N ASN A 232 8.03 -18.09 5.71
CA ASN A 232 7.99 -19.44 5.14
C ASN A 232 9.37 -20.06 4.85
N HIS A 233 10.41 -19.25 4.69
CA HIS A 233 11.71 -19.74 4.19
C HIS A 233 12.92 -19.28 5.00
N TYR A 234 12.83 -18.16 5.74
CA TYR A 234 13.97 -17.65 6.51
C TYR A 234 13.95 -18.14 7.96
N PHE A 235 12.79 -18.11 8.62
CA PHE A 235 12.64 -18.61 9.99
C PHE A 235 12.13 -20.06 9.99
N GLU A 236 12.87 -20.95 10.66
CA GLU A 236 12.58 -22.40 10.69
C GLU A 236 11.18 -22.74 11.22
N HIS A 237 10.64 -21.92 12.13
CA HIS A 237 9.36 -22.16 12.80
C HIS A 237 8.31 -21.09 12.46
N GLY A 238 8.52 -20.32 11.39
CA GLY A 238 7.71 -19.13 11.11
C GLY A 238 8.00 -17.96 12.04
N LEU A 239 7.28 -16.86 11.82
CA LEU A 239 7.35 -15.65 12.63
C LEU A 239 6.42 -15.73 13.84
N SER A 240 6.91 -15.26 14.98
CA SER A 240 6.06 -14.94 16.13
C SER A 240 5.30 -13.63 15.93
N ASP A 241 4.18 -13.46 16.63
CA ASP A 241 3.41 -12.20 16.63
C ASP A 241 4.27 -10.98 16.96
N ALA A 242 5.19 -11.12 17.91
CA ALA A 242 6.12 -10.05 18.27
C ALA A 242 7.04 -9.65 17.10
N GLN A 243 7.54 -10.62 16.32
CA GLN A 243 8.34 -10.33 15.13
C GLN A 243 7.50 -9.70 14.01
N ILE A 244 6.25 -10.14 13.82
CA ILE A 244 5.34 -9.50 12.87
C ILE A 244 5.14 -8.02 13.24
N LEU A 245 4.91 -7.73 14.53
CA LEU A 245 4.81 -6.35 15.02
C LEU A 245 6.11 -5.57 14.78
N THR A 246 7.28 -6.12 15.13
CA THR A 246 8.58 -5.46 14.91
C THR A 246 8.79 -5.09 13.44
N PHE A 247 8.44 -5.99 12.52
CA PHE A 247 8.54 -5.74 11.09
C PHE A 247 7.65 -4.57 10.67
N PHE A 248 6.35 -4.62 11.00
CA PHE A 248 5.40 -3.58 10.59
C PHE A 248 5.67 -2.23 11.26
N LEU A 249 6.11 -2.20 12.52
CA LEU A 249 6.47 -0.97 13.22
C LEU A 249 7.72 -0.32 12.62
N SER A 250 8.74 -1.10 12.28
CA SER A 250 9.94 -0.58 11.60
C SER A 250 9.60 -0.05 10.21
N ALA A 251 8.80 -0.81 9.44
CA ALA A 251 8.29 -0.40 8.14
C ALA A 251 7.47 0.90 8.25
N ALA A 252 6.57 1.00 9.24
CA ALA A 252 5.71 2.17 9.45
C ALA A 252 6.50 3.41 9.88
N ALA A 253 7.58 3.27 10.65
CA ALA A 253 8.46 4.38 11.00
C ALA A 253 9.09 5.00 9.74
N ILE A 254 9.67 4.17 8.87
CA ILE A 254 10.26 4.62 7.60
C ILE A 254 9.20 5.17 6.64
N GLY A 255 8.07 4.48 6.48
CA GLY A 255 6.95 4.98 5.66
C GLY A 255 6.43 6.32 6.15
N GLY A 256 6.37 6.52 7.48
CA GLY A 256 6.03 7.78 8.12
C GLY A 256 7.01 8.90 7.80
N LEU A 257 8.33 8.63 7.87
CA LEU A 257 9.35 9.60 7.48
C LEU A 257 9.22 10.02 6.01
N ILE A 258 9.01 9.07 5.10
CA ILE A 258 8.84 9.35 3.67
C ILE A 258 7.60 10.21 3.43
N LYS A 259 6.46 9.85 4.04
CA LYS A 259 5.21 10.61 3.91
C LYS A 259 5.25 11.98 4.58
N HIS A 260 6.03 12.14 5.65
CA HIS A 260 6.18 13.43 6.33
C HIS A 260 7.02 14.42 5.50
N ASN A 261 8.08 13.94 4.85
CA ASN A 261 9.02 14.78 4.12
C ASN A 261 8.74 14.84 2.61
N SER A 262 7.79 14.04 2.10
CA SER A 262 7.46 13.94 0.68
C SER A 262 6.05 13.40 0.47
N SER A 263 5.67 13.16 -0.78
CA SER A 263 4.41 12.47 -1.10
C SER A 263 4.65 10.96 -1.29
N ILE A 264 3.58 10.19 -1.10
CA ILE A 264 3.48 8.77 -1.52
C ILE A 264 2.59 8.63 -2.75
N SER A 265 2.15 9.74 -3.34
CA SER A 265 1.34 9.76 -4.55
C SER A 265 2.23 9.55 -5.77
N GLY A 266 1.97 8.49 -6.53
CA GLY A 266 2.62 8.26 -7.81
C GLY A 266 2.45 9.42 -8.79
N ALA A 267 1.37 10.19 -8.66
CA ALA A 267 1.08 11.35 -9.51
C ALA A 267 1.94 12.59 -9.16
N GLU A 268 2.46 12.69 -7.94
CA GLU A 268 3.21 13.88 -7.48
C GLU A 268 4.71 13.66 -7.53
N VAL A 269 5.19 12.49 -7.10
CA VAL A 269 6.63 12.19 -6.98
C VAL A 269 7.06 10.97 -7.79
N GLY A 270 6.18 10.42 -8.62
CA GLY A 270 6.46 9.20 -9.37
C GLY A 270 6.44 7.93 -8.51
N CYS A 271 6.81 6.82 -9.15
CA CYS A 271 6.74 5.49 -8.54
C CYS A 271 7.82 5.28 -7.44
N GLN A 272 8.81 6.17 -7.33
CA GLN A 272 9.72 6.19 -6.18
C GLN A 272 8.99 6.44 -4.85
N GLY A 273 7.92 7.25 -4.84
CA GLY A 273 7.09 7.49 -3.64
C GLY A 273 6.15 6.32 -3.32
N GLU A 274 5.99 5.37 -4.24
CA GLU A 274 5.14 4.19 -4.07
C GLU A 274 5.99 2.94 -3.86
N VAL A 275 6.54 2.38 -4.95
CA VAL A 275 7.35 1.14 -4.91
C VAL A 275 8.68 1.39 -4.22
N GLY A 276 9.30 2.56 -4.42
CA GLY A 276 10.52 2.92 -3.70
C GLY A 276 10.29 3.02 -2.19
N ALA A 277 9.22 3.69 -1.77
CA ALA A 277 8.81 3.75 -0.37
C ALA A 277 8.51 2.36 0.20
N ALA A 278 7.75 1.53 -0.51
CA ALA A 278 7.44 0.16 -0.10
C ALA A 278 8.71 -0.70 0.05
N SER A 279 9.68 -0.53 -0.86
CA SER A 279 10.98 -1.20 -0.80
C SER A 279 11.78 -0.76 0.42
N ALA A 280 11.81 0.54 0.73
CA ALA A 280 12.49 1.07 1.91
C ALA A 280 11.84 0.58 3.22
N MET A 281 10.51 0.60 3.28
CA MET A 281 9.72 0.07 4.38
C MET A 281 10.02 -1.42 4.64
N ALA A 282 9.99 -2.23 3.57
CA ALA A 282 10.26 -3.67 3.68
C ALA A 282 11.72 -3.97 4.05
N ALA A 283 12.68 -3.18 3.55
CA ALA A 283 14.10 -3.32 3.89
C ALA A 283 14.36 -3.05 5.38
N ALA A 284 13.74 -2.00 5.93
CA ALA A 284 13.82 -1.69 7.36
C ALA A 284 13.20 -2.79 8.22
N GLY A 285 12.00 -3.24 7.89
CA GLY A 285 11.35 -4.36 8.58
C GLY A 285 12.21 -5.63 8.56
N ALA A 286 12.73 -6.00 7.39
CA ALA A 286 13.59 -7.18 7.25
C ALA A 286 14.90 -7.04 8.02
N CYS A 287 15.55 -5.86 7.98
CA CYS A 287 16.79 -5.60 8.72
C CYS A 287 16.58 -5.70 10.23
N ALA A 288 15.49 -5.13 10.75
CA ALA A 288 15.14 -5.21 12.16
C ALA A 288 14.96 -6.66 12.62
N LEU A 289 14.26 -7.49 11.83
CA LEU A 289 14.08 -8.91 12.13
C LEU A 289 15.36 -9.75 12.04
N LYS A 290 16.33 -9.32 11.24
CA LYS A 290 17.67 -9.93 11.18
C LYS A 290 18.60 -9.45 12.32
N GLY A 291 18.07 -8.67 13.26
CA GLY A 291 18.81 -8.15 14.42
C GLY A 291 19.69 -6.94 14.11
N GLY A 292 19.37 -6.16 13.08
CA GLY A 292 20.08 -4.93 12.76
C GLY A 292 19.92 -3.84 13.83
N THR A 293 20.95 -3.00 14.00
CA THR A 293 20.86 -1.80 14.85
C THR A 293 19.96 -0.74 14.20
N PRO A 294 19.49 0.29 14.94
CA PRO A 294 18.74 1.41 14.37
C PRO A 294 19.42 2.04 13.14
N GLU A 295 20.74 2.22 13.17
CA GLU A 295 21.52 2.73 12.05
C GLU A 295 21.51 1.77 10.85
N GLN A 296 21.60 0.46 11.08
CA GLN A 296 21.52 -0.53 10.00
C GLN A 296 20.11 -0.61 9.39
N VAL A 297 19.07 -0.44 10.21
CA VAL A 297 17.68 -0.38 9.74
C VAL A 297 17.46 0.85 8.86
N GLU A 298 17.98 2.01 9.28
CA GLU A 298 17.94 3.24 8.48
C GLU A 298 18.75 3.11 7.19
N HIS A 299 19.97 2.59 7.26
CA HIS A 299 20.83 2.35 6.10
C HIS A 299 20.21 1.35 5.11
N ALA A 300 19.53 0.31 5.58
CA ALA A 300 18.79 -0.62 4.72
C ALA A 300 17.64 0.09 3.97
N ALA A 301 16.91 0.97 4.65
CA ALA A 301 15.86 1.77 4.03
C ALA A 301 16.43 2.76 3.01
N GLU A 302 17.55 3.39 3.34
CA GLU A 302 18.26 4.34 2.47
C GLU A 302 18.69 3.67 1.16
N ILE A 303 19.46 2.57 1.21
CA ILE A 303 19.90 1.82 0.00
C ILE A 303 18.68 1.40 -0.85
N ALA A 304 17.64 0.88 -0.21
CA ALA A 304 16.45 0.45 -0.91
C ALA A 304 15.75 1.63 -1.62
N LEU A 305 15.67 2.80 -1.00
CA LEU A 305 15.09 3.99 -1.60
C LEU A 305 15.99 4.59 -2.69
N GLU A 306 17.30 4.64 -2.46
CA GLU A 306 18.33 5.12 -3.39
C GLU A 306 18.17 4.42 -4.76
N HIS A 307 18.03 3.09 -4.73
CA HIS A 307 17.85 2.26 -5.91
C HIS A 307 16.49 2.40 -6.62
N HIS A 308 15.66 3.37 -6.22
CA HIS A 308 14.41 3.76 -6.87
C HIS A 308 14.34 5.26 -7.20
N LEU A 309 15.36 6.06 -6.87
CA LEU A 309 15.36 7.49 -7.17
C LEU A 309 15.25 7.77 -8.67
N GLY A 310 14.38 8.72 -9.03
CA GLY A 310 14.06 9.08 -10.41
C GLY A 310 13.04 8.16 -11.10
N MET A 311 12.48 7.17 -10.39
CA MET A 311 11.49 6.27 -10.98
C MET A 311 10.13 6.96 -11.18
N THR A 312 9.78 7.22 -12.44
CA THR A 312 8.53 7.89 -12.83
C THR A 312 7.31 6.96 -12.75
N CYS A 313 6.11 7.53 -12.67
CA CYS A 313 4.84 6.81 -12.80
C CYS A 313 4.23 7.07 -14.19
N ASP A 314 4.53 6.19 -15.14
CA ASP A 314 3.98 6.21 -16.51
C ASP A 314 3.59 4.79 -16.94
N PRO A 315 2.53 4.22 -16.35
CA PRO A 315 2.08 2.88 -16.68
C PRO A 315 1.41 2.82 -18.05
N ILE A 316 1.58 1.70 -18.74
CA ILE A 316 0.99 1.49 -20.07
C ILE A 316 -0.54 1.56 -19.96
N GLN A 317 -1.14 2.43 -20.78
CA GLN A 317 -2.61 2.65 -20.81
C GLN A 317 -3.19 3.11 -19.45
N GLY A 318 -2.37 3.66 -18.55
CA GLY A 318 -2.83 4.07 -17.22
C GLY A 318 -3.16 2.92 -16.27
N LEU A 319 -2.88 1.67 -16.66
CA LEU A 319 -3.26 0.47 -15.89
C LEU A 319 -2.18 0.07 -14.90
N VAL A 320 -2.57 -0.34 -13.69
CA VAL A 320 -1.67 -0.85 -12.65
C VAL A 320 -1.24 -2.31 -12.95
N GLN A 321 -0.64 -2.51 -14.13
CA GLN A 321 -0.18 -3.79 -14.65
C GLN A 321 1.28 -3.69 -15.07
N VAL A 322 1.56 -2.97 -16.17
CA VAL A 322 2.91 -2.83 -16.72
C VAL A 322 3.34 -1.36 -16.60
N PRO A 323 4.49 -1.05 -15.97
CA PRO A 323 5.51 -1.94 -15.38
C PRO A 323 5.27 -2.26 -13.89
N CYS A 324 4.09 -2.00 -13.34
CA CYS A 324 3.81 -2.05 -11.90
C CYS A 324 4.07 -3.44 -11.29
N ILE A 325 3.67 -4.53 -11.96
CA ILE A 325 3.82 -5.90 -11.47
C ILE A 325 5.31 -6.25 -11.31
N GLU A 326 6.12 -6.02 -12.35
CA GLU A 326 7.56 -6.27 -12.29
C GLU A 326 8.27 -5.36 -11.29
N ARG A 327 7.85 -4.10 -11.17
CA ARG A 327 8.42 -3.16 -10.20
C ARG A 327 8.26 -3.67 -8.76
N ASN A 328 7.16 -4.33 -8.42
CA ASN A 328 6.99 -4.91 -7.08
C ASN A 328 7.91 -6.12 -6.85
N ALA A 329 8.09 -6.99 -7.86
CA ALA A 329 9.05 -8.08 -7.78
C ALA A 329 10.48 -7.56 -7.54
N PHE A 330 10.93 -6.58 -8.35
CA PHE A 330 12.24 -5.96 -8.16
C PHE A 330 12.34 -5.19 -6.85
N GLY A 331 11.27 -4.52 -6.40
CA GLY A 331 11.21 -3.84 -5.10
C GLY A 331 11.44 -4.80 -3.95
N ALA A 332 10.77 -5.96 -3.94
CA ALA A 332 10.95 -6.99 -2.90
C ALA A 332 12.38 -7.55 -2.89
N VAL A 333 12.96 -7.83 -4.06
CA VAL A 333 14.34 -8.32 -4.18
C VAL A 333 15.35 -7.27 -3.70
N LYS A 334 15.18 -6.01 -4.09
CA LYS A 334 16.05 -4.91 -3.65
C LYS A 334 15.94 -4.68 -2.15
N ALA A 335 14.73 -4.71 -1.59
CA ALA A 335 14.52 -4.57 -0.15
C ALA A 335 15.26 -5.65 0.65
N TRP A 336 15.15 -6.90 0.19
CA TRP A 336 15.87 -8.03 0.81
C TRP A 336 17.39 -7.84 0.76
N LEU A 337 17.91 -7.48 -0.42
CA LEU A 337 19.35 -7.29 -0.63
C LEU A 337 19.89 -6.08 0.16
N ALA A 338 19.15 -4.96 0.19
CA ALA A 338 19.51 -3.78 0.97
C ALA A 338 19.61 -4.10 2.47
N SER A 339 18.66 -4.91 2.97
CA SER A 339 18.70 -5.45 4.33
C SER A 339 19.95 -6.30 4.59
N ASP A 340 20.37 -7.14 3.64
CA ASP A 340 21.62 -7.93 3.78
C ASP A 340 22.88 -7.07 3.70
N LEU A 341 22.91 -6.04 2.84
CA LEU A 341 24.06 -5.14 2.69
C LEU A 341 24.28 -4.31 3.96
N ALA A 342 23.24 -3.65 4.47
CA ALA A 342 23.34 -2.80 5.65
C ALA A 342 23.76 -3.57 6.90
N ARG A 343 23.37 -4.83 7.02
CA ARG A 343 23.70 -5.68 8.18
C ARG A 343 25.17 -6.13 8.19
N ASN A 344 25.81 -6.16 7.03
CA ASN A 344 27.21 -6.54 6.85
C ASN A 344 28.14 -5.33 6.69
N ALA A 345 27.58 -4.11 6.77
CA ALA A 345 28.30 -2.84 6.61
C ALA A 345 29.03 -2.41 7.89
#